data_AF-A0A4Y7RTY0-F1
#
_entry.id   AF-A0A4Y7RTY0-F1
#
_cell.length_a   1.000
_cell.length_b   1.000
_cell.length_c   1.000
_cell.angle_alpha   90.00
_cell.angle_beta   90.00
_cell.angle_gamma   90.00
#
_symmetry.space_group_name_H-M   'P 1'
#
loop_
_entity.id
_entity.type
_entity.pdbx_description
1 polymer ?
#
loop_
_entity_poly.entity_id
_entity_poly.type
_entity_poly.pdbx_seq_one_letter_code
_entity_poly.pdbx_strand_id
1 'polypeptide(L)'
;MQSVEIEVLIITRITKDPEIRKAELIDAAEELFRTRGYHQTSVSDIVKNIGVAQGTFYYYFETKEDVLEAIISRMVILIINELEELVDNQAISAEEKICQIVQLFFDKIKNEESLLAVLFEEKQLHLMAKIENHAKKLAEPSLLKVFKQGQKEGTMNIPYPAAALDYFVTILLPIIESYLEKPDETNPNVFAGKIFVGERLIETALGIEKGRLKFRRT
;
A
#
# COMPACT_ATOMS: atom_id res chain seq x y z
N MET A 1 -28.55 56.39 -3.73
CA MET A 1 -28.20 56.27 -5.15
C MET A 1 -26.73 56.61 -5.28
N GLN A 2 -25.83 55.78 -5.76
CA GLN A 2 -25.85 54.38 -6.18
C GLN A 2 -24.40 54.19 -6.69
N SER A 3 -23.77 53.08 -6.32
CA SER A 3 -22.70 52.46 -7.13
C SER A 3 -21.38 53.26 -7.17
N VAL A 4 -20.23 52.74 -6.76
CA VAL A 4 -19.67 51.45 -7.18
C VAL A 4 -18.62 51.06 -6.11
N GLU A 5 -19.04 50.21 -5.18
CA GLU A 5 -18.16 49.20 -4.58
C GLU A 5 -17.70 48.28 -5.72
N ILE A 6 -16.53 48.56 -6.28
CA ILE A 6 -15.73 47.51 -6.90
C ILE A 6 -14.39 47.63 -6.19
N GLU A 7 -14.35 47.08 -4.97
CA GLU A 7 -13.17 46.34 -4.55
C GLU A 7 -12.88 45.36 -5.68
N VAL A 8 -11.93 45.74 -6.53
CA VAL A 8 -11.18 44.76 -7.29
C VAL A 8 -10.41 43.99 -6.23
N LEU A 9 -11.08 42.98 -5.66
CA LEU A 9 -10.45 41.91 -4.92
C LEU A 9 -9.53 41.27 -5.96
N ILE A 10 -8.29 41.75 -6.00
CA ILE A 10 -7.22 41.04 -6.65
C ILE A 10 -7.17 39.71 -5.89
N ILE A 11 -7.87 38.70 -6.41
CA ILE A 11 -7.61 37.31 -6.10
C ILE A 11 -6.22 37.08 -6.68
N THR A 12 -5.20 37.55 -5.97
CA THR A 12 -3.82 37.17 -6.20
C THR A 12 -3.85 35.67 -6.22
N ARG A 13 -3.58 35.09 -7.39
CA ARG A 13 -3.36 33.65 -7.54
C ARG A 13 -2.36 33.28 -6.45
N ILE A 14 -2.83 32.60 -5.41
CA ILE A 14 -1.95 32.14 -4.33
C ILE A 14 -1.10 31.03 -4.95
N THR A 15 0.08 31.42 -5.44
CA THR A 15 1.12 30.52 -5.91
C THR A 15 1.76 29.92 -4.67
N LYS A 16 1.20 28.82 -4.20
CA LYS A 16 1.87 27.95 -3.24
C LYS A 16 3.00 27.22 -3.95
N ASP A 17 3.96 26.74 -3.17
CA ASP A 17 5.00 25.85 -3.68
C ASP A 17 4.34 24.67 -4.46
N PRO A 18 4.87 24.31 -5.64
CA PRO A 18 4.29 23.24 -6.45
C PRO A 18 4.07 21.93 -5.69
N GLU A 19 4.98 21.56 -4.79
CA GLU A 19 4.87 20.33 -4.01
C GLU A 19 3.75 20.42 -2.96
N ILE A 20 3.57 21.59 -2.34
CA ILE A 20 2.45 21.83 -1.43
C ILE A 20 1.13 21.69 -2.18
N ARG A 21 1.01 22.28 -3.37
CA ARG A 21 -0.23 22.19 -4.14
C ARG A 21 -0.52 20.76 -4.62
N LYS A 22 0.52 20.03 -5.01
CA LYS A 22 0.39 18.61 -5.36
C LYS A 22 -0.10 17.80 -4.16
N ALA A 23 0.46 18.01 -2.97
CA ALA A 23 0.02 17.35 -1.74
C ALA A 23 -1.46 17.68 -1.40
N GLU A 24 -1.88 18.94 -1.51
CA GLU A 24 -3.28 19.34 -1.29
C GLU A 24 -4.26 18.60 -2.21
N LEU A 25 -3.88 18.39 -3.47
CA LEU A 25 -4.70 17.64 -4.43
C LEU A 25 -4.77 16.14 -4.08
N ILE A 26 -3.67 15.55 -3.63
CA ILE A 26 -3.63 14.15 -3.19
C ILE A 26 -4.49 13.97 -1.94
N ASP A 27 -4.37 14.87 -0.95
CA ASP A 27 -5.13 14.82 0.30
C ASP A 27 -6.64 14.93 0.05
N ALA A 28 -7.05 15.90 -0.79
CA ALA A 28 -8.45 16.09 -1.15
C ALA A 28 -9.01 14.90 -1.93
N ALA A 29 -8.22 14.32 -2.84
CA ALA A 29 -8.61 13.13 -3.59
C ALA A 29 -8.76 11.92 -2.66
N GLU A 30 -7.80 11.70 -1.77
CA GLU A 30 -7.84 10.60 -0.79
C GLU A 30 -9.07 10.71 0.12
N GLU A 31 -9.34 11.88 0.67
CA GLU A 31 -10.52 12.12 1.51
C GLU A 31 -11.81 11.79 0.76
N LEU A 32 -11.97 12.29 -0.47
CA LEU A 32 -13.16 12.04 -1.27
C LEU A 32 -13.28 10.57 -1.69
N PHE A 33 -12.18 9.92 -2.07
CA PHE A 33 -12.18 8.50 -2.43
C PHE A 33 -12.58 7.62 -1.25
N ARG A 34 -12.11 7.92 -0.03
CA ARG A 34 -12.49 7.18 1.19
C ARG A 34 -13.93 7.43 1.61
N THR A 35 -14.43 8.66 1.46
CA THR A 35 -15.75 9.05 1.99
C THR A 35 -16.88 8.81 1.00
N ARG A 36 -16.62 8.90 -0.31
CA ARG A 36 -17.64 8.78 -1.37
C ARG A 36 -17.38 7.62 -2.34
N GLY A 37 -16.19 7.02 -2.30
CA GLY A 37 -15.75 6.02 -3.25
C GLY A 37 -15.07 6.63 -4.48
N TYR A 38 -14.10 5.89 -5.04
CA TYR A 38 -13.31 6.31 -6.20
C TYR A 38 -14.18 6.60 -7.43
N HIS A 39 -15.08 5.69 -7.81
CA HIS A 39 -15.88 5.85 -9.03
C HIS A 39 -16.89 7.00 -8.95
N GLN A 40 -17.37 7.35 -7.75
CA GLN A 40 -18.34 8.43 -7.54
C GLN A 40 -17.68 9.82 -7.44
N THR A 41 -16.34 9.86 -7.34
CA THR A 41 -15.59 11.11 -7.22
C THR A 41 -15.06 11.54 -8.59
N SER A 42 -15.34 12.78 -8.98
CA SER A 42 -14.79 13.41 -10.20
C SER A 42 -13.61 14.34 -9.89
N VAL A 43 -12.79 14.63 -10.91
CA VAL A 43 -11.74 15.67 -10.82
C VAL A 43 -12.32 17.03 -10.42
N SER A 44 -13.56 17.34 -10.84
CA SER A 44 -14.24 18.57 -10.47
C SER A 44 -14.52 18.63 -8.96
N ASP A 45 -14.88 17.51 -8.35
CA ASP A 45 -15.15 17.44 -6.90
C ASP A 45 -13.87 17.67 -6.10
N ILE A 46 -12.75 17.09 -6.53
CA ILE A 46 -11.43 17.23 -5.90
C ILE A 46 -10.98 18.69 -5.88
N VAL A 47 -11.00 19.37 -7.03
CA VAL A 47 -10.54 20.77 -7.10
C VAL A 47 -11.49 21.74 -6.38
N LYS A 48 -12.79 21.43 -6.35
CA LYS A 48 -13.78 22.21 -5.59
C LYS A 48 -13.58 22.08 -4.09
N ASN A 49 -13.20 20.90 -3.60
CA ASN A 49 -12.97 20.65 -2.18
C ASN A 49 -11.88 21.58 -1.60
N ILE A 50 -10.83 21.89 -2.38
CA ILE A 50 -9.75 22.80 -1.98
C ILE A 50 -9.83 24.20 -2.63
N GLY A 51 -10.92 24.51 -3.33
CA GLY A 51 -11.16 25.85 -3.89
C GLY A 51 -10.21 26.27 -5.03
N VAL A 52 -9.73 25.33 -5.85
CA VAL A 52 -8.82 25.63 -6.98
C VAL A 52 -9.51 25.42 -8.33
N ALA A 53 -8.98 26.07 -9.38
CA ALA A 53 -9.47 25.87 -10.74
C ALA A 53 -9.13 24.48 -11.26
N GLN A 54 -9.99 23.91 -12.12
CA GLN A 54 -9.80 22.56 -12.68
C GLN A 54 -8.48 22.39 -13.44
N GLY A 55 -8.00 23.43 -14.14
CA GLY A 55 -6.69 23.42 -14.79
C GLY A 55 -5.51 23.25 -13.83
N THR A 56 -5.70 23.49 -12.53
CA THR A 56 -4.68 23.21 -11.50
C THR A 56 -4.45 21.72 -11.35
N PHE A 57 -5.50 20.88 -11.42
CA PHE A 57 -5.36 19.43 -11.34
C PHE A 57 -4.53 18.91 -12.52
N TYR A 58 -4.92 19.31 -13.73
CA TYR A 58 -4.27 18.87 -14.98
C TYR A 58 -2.84 19.39 -15.17
N TYR A 59 -2.39 20.29 -14.31
CA TYR A 59 -0.98 20.68 -14.24
C TYR A 59 -0.12 19.62 -13.51
N TYR A 60 -0.69 18.88 -12.55
CA TYR A 60 0.04 17.89 -11.74
C TYR A 60 -0.28 16.44 -12.09
N PHE A 61 -1.49 16.16 -12.58
CA PHE A 61 -1.99 14.82 -12.87
C PHE A 61 -2.73 14.84 -14.21
N GLU A 62 -2.45 13.90 -15.11
CA GLU A 62 -3.14 13.82 -16.40
C GLU A 62 -4.53 13.21 -16.22
N THR A 63 -4.65 12.28 -15.27
CA THR A 63 -5.85 11.46 -15.06
C THR A 63 -6.24 11.34 -13.58
N LYS A 64 -7.44 10.79 -13.31
CA LYS A 64 -7.88 10.49 -11.94
C LYS A 64 -7.11 9.28 -11.38
N GLU A 65 -6.68 8.41 -12.28
CA GLU A 65 -5.84 7.24 -12.01
C GLU A 65 -4.45 7.67 -11.52
N ASP A 66 -3.87 8.74 -12.07
CA ASP A 66 -2.56 9.24 -11.62
C ASP A 66 -2.57 9.72 -10.16
N VAL A 67 -3.66 10.36 -9.73
CA VAL A 67 -3.79 10.77 -8.32
C VAL A 67 -4.05 9.55 -7.42
N LEU A 68 -4.79 8.54 -7.90
CA LEU A 68 -4.91 7.27 -7.19
C LEU A 68 -3.53 6.59 -7.03
N GLU A 69 -2.73 6.51 -8.09
CA GLU A 69 -1.36 5.99 -8.02
C GLU A 69 -0.53 6.74 -6.97
N ALA A 70 -0.64 8.07 -6.93
CA ALA A 70 0.09 8.88 -5.95
C ALA A 70 -0.35 8.60 -4.50
N ILE A 71 -1.65 8.40 -4.27
CA ILE A 71 -2.19 8.01 -2.96
C ILE A 71 -1.64 6.65 -2.55
N ILE A 72 -1.71 5.64 -3.41
CA ILE A 72 -1.22 4.29 -3.10
C ILE A 72 0.29 4.27 -2.91
N SER A 73 1.04 5.03 -3.71
CA SER A 73 2.49 5.16 -3.56
C SER A 73 2.86 5.77 -2.20
N ARG A 74 2.11 6.77 -1.74
CA ARG A 74 2.27 7.33 -0.39
C ARG A 74 2.00 6.29 0.69
N MET A 75 0.95 5.47 0.53
CA MET A 75 0.65 4.38 1.46
C MET A 75 1.79 3.36 1.52
N VAL A 76 2.34 2.95 0.37
CA VAL A 76 3.51 2.05 0.32
C VAL A 76 4.67 2.61 1.13
N ILE A 77 5.00 3.89 0.96
CA ILE A 77 6.10 4.53 1.70
C ILE A 77 5.85 4.48 3.22
N LEU A 78 4.63 4.74 3.68
CA LEU A 78 4.30 4.66 5.11
C LEU A 78 4.47 3.24 5.66
N ILE A 79 4.03 2.23 4.91
CA ILE A 79 4.21 0.82 5.28
C ILE A 79 5.69 0.44 5.35
N ILE A 80 6.50 0.92 4.40
CA ILE A 80 7.94 0.67 4.38
C ILE A 80 8.64 1.31 5.59
N ASN A 81 8.24 2.51 6.01
CA ASN A 81 8.81 3.14 7.21
C ASN A 81 8.50 2.31 8.46
N GLU A 82 7.26 1.82 8.61
CA GLU A 82 6.89 0.94 9.74
C GLU A 82 7.63 -0.41 9.69
N LEU A 83 7.84 -0.96 8.48
CA LEU A 83 8.67 -2.13 8.27
C LEU A 83 10.11 -1.87 8.74
N GLU A 84 10.70 -0.73 8.39
CA GLU A 84 12.06 -0.36 8.80
C GLU A 84 12.19 -0.26 10.32
N GLU A 85 11.23 0.39 10.99
CA GLU A 85 11.18 0.46 12.46
C GLU A 85 11.14 -0.93 13.11
N LEU A 86 10.31 -1.83 12.58
CA LEU A 86 10.21 -3.22 13.03
C LEU A 86 11.52 -3.99 12.80
N VAL A 87 12.15 -3.81 11.65
CA VAL A 87 13.41 -4.49 11.29
C VAL A 87 14.57 -4.02 12.15
N ASP A 88 14.62 -2.74 12.53
CA ASP A 88 15.70 -2.20 13.35
C ASP A 88 15.56 -2.54 14.85
N ASN A 89 14.40 -3.06 15.27
CA ASN A 89 14.19 -3.53 16.64
C ASN A 89 15.07 -4.75 16.98
N GLN A 90 16.08 -4.54 17.83
CA GLN A 90 17.05 -5.58 18.21
C GLN A 90 16.52 -6.59 19.24
N ALA A 91 15.38 -6.32 19.88
CA ALA A 91 14.82 -7.19 20.91
C ALA A 91 14.03 -8.38 20.34
N ILE A 92 13.77 -8.39 19.03
CA ILE A 92 12.89 -9.34 18.36
C ILE A 92 13.73 -10.25 17.44
N SER A 93 13.49 -11.56 17.52
CA SER A 93 14.14 -12.54 16.63
C SER A 93 13.72 -12.37 15.18
N ALA A 94 14.50 -12.90 14.25
CA ALA A 94 14.16 -12.83 12.83
C ALA A 94 12.83 -13.53 12.51
N GLU A 95 12.56 -14.70 13.12
CA GLU A 95 11.30 -15.44 12.90
C GLU A 95 10.08 -14.61 13.31
N GLU A 96 10.17 -13.97 14.48
CA GLU A 96 9.09 -13.14 15.00
C GLU A 96 8.92 -11.86 14.15
N LYS A 97 10.03 -11.28 13.63
CA LYS A 97 9.94 -10.20 12.65
C LYS A 97 9.19 -10.64 11.40
N ILE A 98 9.44 -11.83 10.84
CA ILE A 98 8.68 -12.32 9.68
C ILE A 98 7.19 -12.41 10.00
N CYS A 99 6.81 -12.96 11.17
CA CYS A 99 5.42 -12.98 11.61
C CYS A 99 4.80 -11.57 11.68
N GLN A 100 5.50 -10.62 12.30
CA GLN A 100 5.01 -9.26 12.48
C GLN A 100 4.96 -8.47 11.17
N ILE A 101 5.90 -8.69 10.26
CA ILE A 101 5.90 -8.10 8.92
C ILE A 101 4.68 -8.56 8.14
N VAL A 102 4.41 -9.86 8.13
CA VAL A 102 3.22 -10.40 7.45
C VAL A 102 1.93 -9.85 8.08
N GLN A 103 1.87 -9.76 9.41
CA GLN A 103 0.73 -9.16 10.12
C GLN A 103 0.55 -7.67 9.78
N LEU A 104 1.64 -6.89 9.76
CA LEU A 104 1.63 -5.49 9.37
C LEU A 104 1.02 -5.34 7.97
N PHE A 105 1.43 -6.16 7.01
CA PHE A 105 0.85 -6.14 5.67
C PHE A 105 -0.65 -6.44 5.68
N PHE A 106 -1.10 -7.49 6.38
CA PHE A 106 -2.53 -7.81 6.48
C PHE A 106 -3.35 -6.70 7.12
N ASP A 107 -2.87 -6.12 8.24
CA ASP A 107 -3.56 -5.04 8.94
C ASP A 107 -3.68 -3.80 8.04
N LYS A 108 -2.64 -3.48 7.27
CA LYS A 108 -2.66 -2.36 6.32
C LYS A 108 -3.62 -2.61 5.17
N ILE A 109 -3.61 -3.80 4.58
CA ILE A 109 -4.55 -4.15 3.51
C ILE A 109 -5.99 -4.05 4.01
N LYS A 110 -6.28 -4.56 5.22
CA LYS A 110 -7.59 -4.48 5.85
C LYS A 110 -8.08 -3.06 6.08
N ASN A 111 -7.20 -2.19 6.60
CA ASN A 111 -7.55 -0.80 6.85
C ASN A 111 -7.78 -0.01 5.55
N GLU A 112 -7.22 -0.49 4.44
CA GLU A 112 -7.15 0.20 3.16
C GLU A 112 -7.95 -0.50 2.05
N GLU A 113 -8.76 -1.49 2.42
CA GLU A 113 -9.48 -2.41 1.53
C GLU A 113 -10.23 -1.66 0.43
N SER A 114 -10.94 -0.59 0.78
CA SER A 114 -11.74 0.18 -0.18
C SER A 114 -10.93 0.82 -1.31
N LEU A 115 -9.73 1.34 -1.03
CA LEU A 115 -8.86 1.94 -2.03
C LEU A 115 -8.11 0.87 -2.82
N LEU A 116 -7.67 -0.19 -2.15
CA LEU A 116 -6.96 -1.28 -2.79
C LEU A 116 -7.88 -2.08 -3.73
N ALA A 117 -9.13 -2.33 -3.34
CA ALA A 117 -10.11 -3.06 -4.15
C ALA A 117 -10.35 -2.40 -5.52
N VAL A 118 -10.31 -1.07 -5.61
CA VAL A 118 -10.42 -0.32 -6.89
C VAL A 118 -9.36 -0.77 -7.90
N LEU A 119 -8.16 -1.09 -7.40
CA LEU A 119 -7.04 -1.52 -8.23
C LEU A 119 -7.21 -2.94 -8.78
N PHE A 120 -8.06 -3.76 -8.14
CA PHE A 120 -8.44 -5.12 -8.56
C PHE A 120 -9.70 -5.14 -9.43
N GLU A 121 -10.62 -4.17 -9.26
CA GLU A 121 -11.89 -4.11 -10.00
C GLU A 121 -11.74 -3.55 -11.42
N GLU A 122 -10.90 -2.54 -11.61
CA GLU A 122 -10.61 -2.00 -12.94
C GLU A 122 -9.45 -2.79 -13.57
N LYS A 123 -9.42 -2.95 -14.90
CA LYS A 123 -8.37 -3.69 -15.66
C LYS A 123 -6.96 -3.06 -15.57
N GLN A 124 -6.64 -2.41 -14.47
CA GLN A 124 -5.39 -1.75 -14.11
C GLN A 124 -4.33 -2.74 -13.61
N LEU A 125 -4.28 -3.96 -14.16
CA LEU A 125 -3.25 -4.95 -13.84
C LEU A 125 -1.83 -4.38 -13.99
N HIS A 126 -1.65 -3.40 -14.88
CA HIS A 126 -0.41 -2.66 -15.04
C HIS A 126 -0.06 -1.75 -13.85
N LEU A 127 -1.03 -1.07 -13.24
CA LEU A 127 -0.83 -0.23 -12.07
C LEU A 127 -0.53 -1.09 -10.84
N MET A 128 -1.24 -2.21 -10.69
CA MET A 128 -0.94 -3.20 -9.64
C MET A 128 0.49 -3.72 -9.76
N ALA A 129 0.88 -4.18 -10.93
CA ALA A 129 2.26 -4.62 -11.17
C ALA A 129 3.29 -3.50 -10.87
N LYS A 130 2.98 -2.23 -11.18
CA LYS A 130 3.86 -1.09 -10.87
C LYS A 130 4.00 -0.88 -9.37
N ILE A 131 2.90 -0.92 -8.63
CA ILE A 131 2.87 -0.77 -7.17
C ILE A 131 3.57 -1.94 -6.48
N GLU A 132 3.30 -3.17 -6.89
CA GLU A 132 3.96 -4.38 -6.37
C GLU A 132 5.47 -4.33 -6.57
N ASN A 133 5.93 -3.98 -7.79
CA ASN A 133 7.35 -3.85 -8.08
C ASN A 133 8.00 -2.72 -7.28
N HIS A 134 7.29 -1.61 -7.08
CA HIS A 134 7.78 -0.50 -6.27
C HIS A 134 7.90 -0.89 -4.79
N ALA A 135 6.86 -1.50 -4.22
CA ALA A 135 6.84 -1.98 -2.85
C ALA A 135 7.92 -3.04 -2.60
N LYS A 136 8.08 -4.01 -3.52
CA LYS A 136 9.14 -5.01 -3.45
C LYS A 136 10.53 -4.37 -3.42
N LYS A 137 10.80 -3.42 -4.32
CA LYS A 137 12.10 -2.74 -4.41
C LYS A 137 12.43 -1.95 -3.13
N LEU A 138 11.42 -1.33 -2.51
CA LEU A 138 11.59 -0.60 -1.26
C LEU A 138 11.75 -1.53 -0.05
N ALA A 139 11.03 -2.64 -0.01
CA ALA A 139 11.07 -3.60 1.10
C ALA A 139 12.33 -4.49 1.09
N GLU A 140 12.91 -4.73 -0.09
CA GLU A 140 14.02 -5.67 -0.29
C GLU A 140 15.20 -5.47 0.68
N PRO A 141 15.76 -4.26 0.86
CA PRO A 141 16.88 -4.06 1.80
C PRO A 141 16.54 -4.49 3.23
N SER A 142 15.33 -4.15 3.69
CA SER A 142 14.84 -4.44 5.04
C SER A 142 14.58 -5.93 5.23
N LEU A 143 13.96 -6.60 4.26
CA LEU A 143 13.71 -8.05 4.31
C LEU A 143 15.03 -8.85 4.26
N LEU A 144 15.99 -8.43 3.44
CA LEU A 144 17.31 -9.06 3.40
C LEU A 144 18.10 -8.88 4.72
N LYS A 145 17.90 -7.77 5.46
CA LYS A 145 18.46 -7.63 6.81
C LYS A 145 17.87 -8.67 7.76
N VAL A 146 16.56 -8.90 7.73
CA VAL A 146 15.90 -9.93 8.56
C VAL A 146 16.41 -11.33 8.23
N PHE A 147 16.55 -11.67 6.95
CA PHE A 147 17.08 -12.97 6.55
C PHE A 147 18.50 -13.20 7.06
N LYS A 148 19.38 -12.18 6.95
CA LYS A 148 20.73 -12.23 7.51
C LYS A 148 20.73 -12.39 9.03
N GLN A 149 19.80 -11.72 9.72
CA GLN A 149 19.62 -11.90 11.16
C GLN A 149 19.24 -13.35 11.48
N GLY A 150 18.27 -13.93 10.79
CA GLY A 150 17.83 -15.31 11.03
C GLY A 150 18.92 -16.35 10.76
N GLN A 151 19.74 -16.13 9.73
CA GLN A 151 20.93 -16.97 9.49
C GLN A 151 21.94 -16.89 10.64
N LYS A 152 22.17 -15.69 11.19
CA LYS A 152 23.08 -15.47 12.32
C LYS A 152 22.54 -16.09 13.62
N GLU A 153 21.23 -16.02 13.83
CA GLU A 153 20.52 -16.62 14.96
C GLU A 153 20.45 -18.16 14.86
N GLY A 154 20.67 -18.72 13.67
CA GLY A 154 20.49 -20.15 13.40
C GLY A 154 19.02 -20.59 13.32
N THR A 155 18.08 -19.63 13.27
CA THR A 155 16.64 -19.86 13.18
C THR A 155 16.15 -20.01 11.74
N MET A 156 16.94 -19.55 10.77
CA MET A 156 16.62 -19.62 9.34
C MET A 156 17.78 -20.17 8.54
N ASN A 157 17.53 -21.18 7.70
CA ASN A 157 18.51 -21.71 6.76
C ASN A 157 18.20 -21.28 5.32
N ILE A 158 18.76 -20.14 4.92
CA ILE A 158 18.46 -19.49 3.64
C ILE A 158 19.72 -19.43 2.76
N PRO A 159 20.06 -20.47 1.98
CA PRO A 159 21.29 -20.48 1.18
C PRO A 159 21.32 -19.40 0.09
N TYR A 160 20.14 -18.97 -0.40
CA TYR A 160 20.01 -17.96 -1.45
C TYR A 160 19.02 -16.85 -1.05
N PRO A 161 19.42 -15.86 -0.23
CA PRO A 161 18.49 -14.87 0.34
C PRO A 161 17.69 -14.06 -0.67
N ALA A 162 18.31 -13.63 -1.77
CA ALA A 162 17.61 -12.86 -2.81
C ALA A 162 16.53 -13.70 -3.53
N ALA A 163 16.83 -14.97 -3.84
CA ALA A 163 15.84 -15.86 -4.44
C ALA A 163 14.71 -16.19 -3.44
N ALA A 164 15.05 -16.42 -2.17
CA ALA A 164 14.06 -16.67 -1.12
C ALA A 164 13.11 -15.47 -0.93
N LEU A 165 13.61 -14.24 -1.10
CA LEU A 165 12.78 -13.04 -1.06
C LEU A 165 11.73 -13.01 -2.18
N ASP A 166 12.13 -13.36 -3.41
CA ASP A 166 11.20 -13.42 -4.54
C ASP A 166 10.05 -14.39 -4.26
N TYR A 167 10.35 -15.57 -3.73
CA TYR A 167 9.33 -16.54 -3.35
C TYR A 167 8.53 -16.09 -2.13
N PHE A 168 9.14 -15.47 -1.12
CA PHE A 168 8.43 -14.93 0.03
C PHE A 168 7.34 -13.94 -0.39
N VAL A 169 7.67 -12.98 -1.26
CA VAL A 169 6.69 -12.01 -1.81
C VAL A 169 5.64 -12.71 -2.66
N THR A 170 6.06 -13.62 -3.55
CA THR A 170 5.15 -14.36 -4.44
C THR A 170 4.16 -15.22 -3.67
N ILE A 171 4.54 -15.81 -2.54
CA ILE A 171 3.66 -16.63 -1.71
C ILE A 171 2.57 -15.80 -1.02
N LEU A 172 2.88 -14.55 -0.64
CA LEU A 172 1.92 -13.66 0.01
C LEU A 172 0.87 -13.14 -0.97
N LEU A 173 1.24 -12.91 -2.24
CA LEU A 173 0.39 -12.26 -3.24
C LEU A 173 -0.99 -12.94 -3.42
N PRO A 174 -1.10 -14.28 -3.62
CA PRO A 174 -2.41 -14.93 -3.74
C PRO A 174 -3.30 -14.82 -2.50
N ILE A 175 -2.69 -14.63 -1.32
CA ILE A 175 -3.42 -14.45 -0.07
C ILE A 175 -4.00 -13.04 -0.03
N ILE A 176 -3.22 -12.05 -0.47
CA ILE A 176 -3.65 -10.64 -0.60
C ILE A 176 -4.78 -10.52 -1.63
N GLU A 177 -4.59 -11.09 -2.82
CA GLU A 177 -5.61 -11.15 -3.87
C GLU A 177 -6.91 -11.75 -3.34
N SER A 178 -6.82 -12.89 -2.64
CA SER A 178 -7.99 -13.56 -2.06
C SER A 178 -8.71 -12.77 -0.97
N TYR A 179 -8.02 -11.81 -0.36
CA TYR A 179 -8.61 -10.93 0.65
C TYR A 179 -9.36 -9.77 -0.01
N LEU A 180 -8.81 -9.23 -1.09
CA LEU A 180 -9.34 -8.07 -1.81
C LEU A 180 -10.43 -8.46 -2.82
N GLU A 181 -10.31 -9.62 -3.44
CA GLU A 181 -11.41 -10.27 -4.16
C GLU A 181 -12.41 -10.78 -3.12
N LYS A 182 -13.60 -10.16 -3.05
CA LYS A 182 -14.69 -10.54 -2.14
C LYS A 182 -14.80 -12.08 -2.04
N PRO A 183 -14.99 -12.64 -0.83
CA PRO A 183 -14.91 -14.07 -0.60
C PRO A 183 -15.77 -14.86 -1.59
N ASP A 184 -15.17 -15.85 -2.25
CA ASP A 184 -15.87 -16.79 -3.09
C ASP A 184 -16.99 -17.46 -2.26
N GLU A 185 -18.23 -17.05 -2.51
CA GLU A 185 -19.42 -17.57 -1.81
C GLU A 185 -19.57 -19.09 -1.96
N THR A 186 -18.92 -19.68 -2.97
CA THR A 186 -18.97 -21.13 -3.23
C THR A 186 -17.94 -21.93 -2.43
N ASN A 187 -16.90 -21.29 -1.88
CA ASN A 187 -15.89 -21.98 -1.07
C ASN A 187 -15.36 -21.08 0.06
N PRO A 188 -16.05 -21.03 1.21
CA PRO A 188 -15.72 -20.13 2.32
C PRO A 188 -14.36 -20.42 2.98
N ASN A 189 -13.70 -21.53 2.65
CA ASN A 189 -12.42 -21.94 3.23
C ASN A 189 -11.21 -21.60 2.34
N VAL A 190 -11.39 -21.00 1.15
CA VAL A 190 -10.26 -20.72 0.23
C VAL A 190 -9.24 -19.79 0.87
N PHE A 191 -9.67 -18.68 1.47
CA PHE A 191 -8.78 -17.72 2.11
C PHE A 191 -8.00 -18.35 3.27
N ALA A 192 -8.70 -19.06 4.17
CA ALA A 192 -8.07 -19.77 5.28
C ALA A 192 -7.09 -20.87 4.81
N GLY A 193 -7.43 -21.56 3.73
CA GLY A 193 -6.55 -22.53 3.07
C GLY A 193 -5.31 -21.88 2.47
N LYS A 194 -5.45 -20.75 1.78
CA LYS A 194 -4.33 -19.96 1.24
C LYS A 194 -3.39 -19.47 2.35
N ILE A 195 -3.92 -19.00 3.48
CA ILE A 195 -3.11 -18.66 4.67
C ILE A 195 -2.32 -19.89 5.13
N PHE A 196 -2.99 -21.02 5.36
CA PHE A 196 -2.33 -22.22 5.86
C PHE A 196 -1.23 -22.72 4.92
N VAL A 197 -1.51 -22.78 3.61
CA VAL A 197 -0.53 -23.17 2.59
C VAL A 197 0.62 -22.16 2.54
N GLY A 198 0.31 -20.86 2.58
CA GLY A 198 1.29 -19.78 2.58
C GLY A 198 2.26 -19.86 3.75
N GLU A 199 1.77 -20.10 4.97
CA GLU A 199 2.62 -20.34 6.15
C GLU A 199 3.63 -21.47 5.91
N ARG A 200 3.17 -22.62 5.38
CA ARG A 200 4.04 -23.77 5.12
C ARG A 200 5.08 -23.49 4.03
N LEU A 201 4.68 -22.79 2.98
CA LEU A 201 5.58 -22.44 1.88
C LEU A 201 6.63 -21.42 2.33
N ILE A 202 6.26 -20.45 3.15
CA ILE A 202 7.20 -19.47 3.73
C ILE A 202 8.16 -20.17 4.70
N GLU A 203 7.66 -21.04 5.59
CA GLU A 203 8.52 -21.84 6.47
C GLU A 203 9.58 -22.59 5.66
N THR A 204 9.16 -23.23 4.57
CA THR A 204 10.05 -23.98 3.68
C THR A 204 11.05 -23.07 2.95
N ALA A 205 10.57 -21.97 2.37
CA ALA A 205 11.40 -21.03 1.59
C ALA A 205 12.47 -20.34 2.44
N LEU A 206 12.16 -20.08 3.73
CA LEU A 206 13.06 -19.42 4.67
C LEU A 206 13.84 -20.39 5.56
N GLY A 207 13.62 -21.71 5.41
CA GLY A 207 14.25 -22.72 6.25
C GLY A 207 13.94 -22.55 7.74
N ILE A 208 12.73 -22.11 8.06
CA ILE A 208 12.19 -21.99 9.42
C ILE A 208 11.60 -23.35 9.83
N GLU A 209 11.71 -23.71 11.11
CA GLU A 209 11.11 -24.95 11.60
C GLU A 209 9.58 -24.97 11.37
N LYS A 210 9.08 -26.12 10.94
CA LYS A 210 7.66 -26.30 10.62
C LYS A 210 6.77 -26.03 11.85
N GLY A 211 5.78 -25.15 11.69
CA GLY A 211 4.80 -24.82 12.73
C GLY A 211 5.14 -23.56 13.53
N ARG A 212 6.29 -22.94 13.26
CA ARG A 212 6.74 -21.71 13.93
C ARG A 212 6.04 -20.46 13.40
N LEU A 213 5.71 -20.41 12.11
CA LEU A 213 4.96 -19.30 11.55
C LEU A 213 3.47 -19.51 11.76
N LYS A 214 2.83 -18.49 12.33
CA LYS A 214 1.38 -18.43 12.55
C LYS A 214 0.88 -17.04 12.22
N PHE A 215 0.23 -16.91 11.08
CA PHE A 215 -0.44 -15.67 10.69
C PHE A 215 -1.74 -15.54 11.48
N ARG A 216 -2.09 -14.31 11.88
CA ARG A 216 -3.39 -14.07 12.51
C ARG A 216 -4.49 -14.33 11.49
N ARG A 217 -5.53 -15.04 11.92
CA ARG A 217 -6.67 -15.46 11.06
C ARG A 217 -7.88 -14.53 11.18
N THR A 218 -7.66 -13.27 11.55
CA THR A 218 -8.69 -12.28 11.95
C THR A 218 -8.96 -11.24 10.88
#